data_AF-A0A7V6TAJ1-F1
#
_entry.id   AF-A0A7V6TAJ1-F1
#
_cell.length_a   1.000
_cell.length_b   1.000
_cell.length_c   1.000
_cell.angle_alpha   90.00
_cell.angle_beta   90.00
_cell.angle_gamma   90.00
#
_symmetry.space_group_name_H-M   'P 1'
#
loop_
_entity.id
_entity.type
_entity.pdbx_description
1 polymer ?
#
loop_
_entity_poly.entity_id
_entity_poly.type
_entity_poly.pdbx_seq_one_letter_code
_entity_poly.pdbx_strand_id
1 'polypeptide(L)'
;MKSVARITRDVVAVVREIKGSCAAGIKVGDVLYFSGANLVKEKSDEICAYALTNIMPVVFSCRLGVDFDKLGIGGRLWQCVDPGPPYTPGGTVFFEIMPAEEFEKEKLKENC
;
A
#
# COMPACT_ATOMS: atom_id res chain seq x y z
N MET A 1 -25.36 2.72 -15.56
CA MET A 1 -24.79 2.68 -14.20
C MET A 1 -23.29 2.90 -14.30
N LYS A 2 -22.71 3.87 -13.59
CA LYS A 2 -21.24 4.01 -13.52
C LYS A 2 -20.72 2.97 -12.52
N SER A 3 -19.75 2.14 -12.93
CA SER A 3 -19.17 1.11 -12.06
C SER A 3 -18.42 1.76 -10.89
N VAL A 4 -18.48 1.18 -9.70
CA VAL A 4 -17.69 1.61 -8.52
C VAL A 4 -16.18 1.61 -8.84
N ALA A 5 -15.77 0.72 -9.75
CA ALA A 5 -14.42 0.63 -10.27
C ALA A 5 -14.00 1.83 -11.14
N ARG A 6 -14.91 2.73 -11.50
CA ARG A 6 -14.66 3.90 -12.38
C ARG A 6 -14.95 5.25 -11.73
N ILE A 7 -15.41 5.27 -10.48
CA ILE A 7 -15.76 6.52 -9.76
C ILE A 7 -14.91 6.74 -8.52
N THR A 8 -14.09 5.77 -8.14
CA THR A 8 -13.24 5.84 -6.96
C THR A 8 -11.81 6.17 -7.34
N ARG A 9 -11.10 6.88 -6.48
CA ARG A 9 -9.72 7.34 -6.75
C ARG A 9 -8.74 6.18 -6.80
N ASP A 10 -7.67 6.38 -7.54
CA ASP A 10 -6.53 5.47 -7.56
C ASP A 10 -5.77 5.58 -6.23
N VAL A 11 -5.18 4.47 -5.81
CA VAL A 11 -4.52 4.36 -4.51
C VAL A 11 -3.14 3.74 -4.72
N VAL A 12 -2.18 4.21 -3.94
CA VAL A 12 -0.83 3.68 -3.92
C VAL A 12 -0.52 3.19 -2.52
N ALA A 13 0.09 2.00 -2.41
CA ALA A 13 0.73 1.55 -1.19
C ALA A 13 2.25 1.60 -1.39
N VAL A 14 2.95 2.36 -0.55
CA VAL A 14 4.41 2.56 -0.63
C VAL A 14 5.06 1.88 0.56
N VAL A 15 6.11 1.10 0.33
CA VAL A 15 6.88 0.49 1.40
C VAL A 15 7.79 1.54 2.03
N ARG A 16 7.51 1.90 3.29
CA ARG A 16 8.29 2.91 4.03
C ARG A 16 9.34 2.31 4.95
N GLU A 17 9.07 1.13 5.52
CA GLU A 17 9.98 0.49 6.46
C GLU A 17 9.92 -1.03 6.33
N ILE A 18 11.07 -1.69 6.49
CA ILE A 18 11.16 -3.14 6.67
C ILE A 18 11.94 -3.42 7.95
N LYS A 19 11.35 -4.20 8.87
CA LYS A 19 12.03 -4.76 10.04
C LYS A 19 12.41 -6.21 9.75
N GLY A 20 13.70 -6.52 9.83
CA GLY A 20 14.23 -7.83 9.44
C GLY A 20 14.36 -7.95 7.91
N SER A 21 13.90 -9.06 7.34
CA SER A 21 13.96 -9.33 5.90
C SER A 21 12.62 -9.81 5.35
N CYS A 22 12.24 -9.37 4.15
CA CYS A 22 11.06 -9.88 3.46
C CYS A 22 11.40 -11.08 2.56
N ALA A 23 10.80 -12.24 2.82
CA ALA A 23 11.00 -13.43 1.98
C ALA A 23 10.37 -13.31 0.57
N ALA A 24 9.42 -12.39 0.39
CA ALA A 24 8.79 -12.11 -0.90
C ALA A 24 9.61 -11.15 -1.78
N GLY A 25 10.79 -10.71 -1.35
CA GLY A 25 11.67 -9.84 -2.14
C GLY A 25 11.33 -8.35 -2.11
N ILE A 26 10.30 -7.95 -1.34
CA ILE A 26 9.90 -6.54 -1.20
C ILE A 26 11.02 -5.71 -0.55
N LYS A 27 11.21 -4.49 -1.05
CA LYS A 27 12.21 -3.51 -0.61
C LYS A 27 11.58 -2.20 -0.18
N VAL A 28 12.32 -1.41 0.60
CA VAL A 28 11.92 -0.03 0.93
C VAL A 28 11.88 0.79 -0.36
N GLY A 29 10.79 1.53 -0.56
CA GLY A 29 10.52 2.29 -1.77
C GLY A 29 9.66 1.56 -2.80
N ASP A 30 9.45 0.24 -2.68
CA ASP A 30 8.56 -0.51 -3.56
C ASP A 30 7.13 0.01 -3.48
N VAL A 31 6.43 -0.09 -4.60
CA VAL A 31 5.11 0.50 -4.81
C VAL A 31 4.12 -0.55 -5.30
N LEU A 32 2.89 -0.51 -4.78
CA LEU A 32 1.72 -1.22 -5.33
C LEU A 32 0.70 -0.19 -5.79
N TYR A 33 0.33 -0.22 -7.08
CA TYR A 33 -0.56 0.76 -7.68
C TYR A 33 -1.93 0.17 -8.00
N PHE A 34 -2.99 0.72 -7.41
CA PHE A 34 -4.36 0.25 -7.57
C PHE A 34 -5.19 1.24 -8.41
N SER A 35 -5.58 0.85 -9.62
CA SER A 35 -6.47 1.63 -10.48
C SER A 35 -7.84 0.99 -10.62
N GLY A 36 -8.87 1.69 -10.16
CA GLY A 36 -10.22 1.11 -10.07
C GLY A 36 -10.24 -0.22 -9.29
N ALA A 37 -10.79 -1.28 -9.89
CA ALA A 37 -10.79 -2.61 -9.26
C ALA A 37 -9.49 -3.41 -9.47
N ASN A 38 -8.52 -2.85 -10.21
CA ASN A 38 -7.33 -3.58 -10.66
C ASN A 38 -6.09 -3.17 -9.88
N LEU A 39 -5.22 -4.15 -9.64
CA LEU A 39 -3.81 -3.92 -9.31
C LEU A 39 -3.04 -3.80 -10.63
N VAL A 40 -2.39 -2.67 -10.86
CA VAL A 40 -1.72 -2.33 -12.12
C VAL A 40 -0.29 -2.85 -12.06
N LYS A 41 -0.05 -4.00 -12.68
CA LYS A 41 1.24 -4.70 -12.64
C LYS A 41 2.38 -3.85 -13.17
N GLU A 42 2.14 -3.08 -14.23
CA GLU A 42 3.15 -2.27 -14.91
C GLU A 42 3.57 -1.03 -14.10
N LYS A 43 2.80 -0.69 -13.06
CA LYS A 43 3.08 0.40 -12.11
C LYS A 43 3.40 -0.11 -10.71
N SER A 44 3.53 -1.42 -10.54
CA SER A 44 3.82 -2.04 -9.25
C SER A 44 5.15 -2.77 -9.31
N ASP A 45 5.87 -2.77 -8.20
CA ASP A 45 7.07 -3.58 -8.00
C ASP A 45 6.66 -5.01 -7.57
N GLU A 46 7.20 -5.53 -6.47
CA GLU A 46 6.89 -6.88 -6.00
C GLU A 46 5.49 -6.99 -5.36
N ILE A 47 4.67 -7.91 -5.87
CA ILE A 47 3.29 -8.14 -5.41
C ILE A 47 3.26 -9.35 -4.47
N CYS A 48 3.06 -9.10 -3.18
CA CYS A 48 2.91 -10.15 -2.17
C CYS A 48 1.45 -10.35 -1.76
N ALA A 49 0.89 -11.54 -2.02
CA ALA A 49 -0.48 -11.89 -1.61
C ALA A 49 -0.70 -11.80 -0.09
N TYR A 50 0.33 -12.06 0.73
CA TYR A 50 0.27 -11.97 2.19
C TYR A 50 0.27 -10.52 2.69
N ALA A 51 0.85 -9.58 1.93
CA ALA A 51 0.69 -8.16 2.22
C ALA A 51 -0.73 -7.70 1.89
N LEU A 52 -1.26 -8.12 0.73
CA LEU A 52 -2.60 -7.77 0.27
C LEU A 52 -3.70 -8.14 1.27
N THR A 53 -3.59 -9.26 1.97
CA THR A 53 -4.61 -9.67 2.96
C THR A 53 -4.82 -8.64 4.08
N ASN A 54 -3.78 -7.88 4.45
CA ASN A 54 -3.91 -6.87 5.52
C ASN A 54 -4.10 -5.44 5.02
N ILE A 55 -3.52 -5.08 3.87
CA ILE A 55 -3.58 -3.69 3.39
C ILE A 55 -4.87 -3.39 2.61
N MET A 56 -5.53 -4.40 2.04
CA MET A 56 -6.71 -4.19 1.19
C MET A 56 -7.90 -3.47 1.85
N PRO A 57 -8.24 -3.70 3.13
CA PRO A 57 -9.29 -2.92 3.81
C PRO A 57 -9.00 -1.41 3.82
N VAL A 58 -7.72 -1.05 3.97
CA VAL A 58 -7.28 0.34 4.01
C VAL A 58 -7.21 0.93 2.62
N VAL A 59 -6.70 0.16 1.63
CA VAL A 59 -6.75 0.55 0.22
C VAL A 59 -8.19 0.86 -0.19
N PHE A 60 -9.15 0.02 0.19
CA PHE A 60 -10.57 0.25 -0.10
C PHE A 60 -11.13 1.48 0.62
N SER A 61 -10.74 1.71 1.88
CA SER A 61 -11.15 2.90 2.63
C SER A 61 -10.59 4.19 2.02
N CYS A 62 -9.29 4.20 1.69
CA CYS A 62 -8.62 5.30 1.01
C CYS A 62 -9.34 5.61 -0.31
N ARG A 63 -9.58 4.58 -1.13
CA ARG A 63 -10.30 4.65 -2.40
C ARG A 63 -11.67 5.35 -2.30
N LEU A 64 -12.38 5.19 -1.19
CA LEU A 64 -13.70 5.79 -0.95
C LEU A 64 -13.69 7.24 -0.43
N GLY A 65 -12.52 7.85 -0.24
CA GLY A 65 -12.47 9.22 0.27
C GLY A 65 -12.35 9.33 1.80
N VAL A 66 -12.10 8.23 2.51
CA VAL A 66 -12.00 8.25 3.97
C VAL A 66 -10.85 9.17 4.41
N ASP A 67 -11.14 9.99 5.41
CA ASP A 67 -10.22 10.91 6.07
C ASP A 67 -9.63 10.21 7.30
N PHE A 68 -8.39 9.72 7.18
CA PHE A 68 -7.73 8.96 8.24
C PHE A 68 -7.35 9.84 9.44
N ASP A 69 -7.11 11.13 9.24
CA ASP A 69 -6.83 12.07 10.33
C ASP A 69 -8.06 12.23 11.24
N LYS A 70 -9.25 12.37 10.65
CA LYS A 70 -10.51 12.41 11.42
C LYS A 70 -10.80 11.11 12.18
N LEU A 71 -10.25 9.99 11.74
CA LEU A 71 -10.35 8.69 12.43
C LEU A 71 -9.24 8.49 13.47
N GLY A 72 -8.31 9.44 13.62
CA GLY A 72 -7.18 9.34 14.56
C GLY A 72 -6.12 8.30 14.15
N ILE A 73 -6.10 7.92 12.86
CA ILE A 73 -5.17 6.92 12.30
C ILE A 73 -4.37 7.47 11.10
N GLY A 74 -4.37 8.78 10.91
CA GLY A 74 -3.53 9.46 9.92
C GLY A 74 -2.05 9.23 10.17
N GLY A 75 -1.26 9.16 9.09
CA GLY A 75 0.18 8.85 9.14
C GLY A 75 0.54 7.44 9.60
N ARG A 76 -0.44 6.56 9.83
CA ARG A 76 -0.20 5.18 10.27
C ARG A 76 0.30 4.32 9.12
N LEU A 77 1.35 3.54 9.39
CA LEU A 77 1.80 2.49 8.48
C LEU A 77 1.09 1.16 8.76
N TRP A 78 0.84 0.40 7.69
CA TRP A 78 0.10 -0.85 7.70
C TRP A 78 1.06 -2.02 7.48
N GLN A 79 1.10 -2.94 8.45
CA GLN A 79 2.01 -4.07 8.48
C GLN A 79 1.52 -5.24 7.62
N CYS A 80 2.40 -5.95 6.90
CA CYS A 80 2.05 -7.25 6.28
C CYS A 80 1.89 -8.37 7.32
N VAL A 81 1.15 -9.43 6.98
CA VAL A 81 1.02 -10.61 7.85
C VAL A 81 2.16 -11.59 7.58
N ASP A 82 3.29 -11.41 8.25
CA ASP A 82 4.32 -12.45 8.31
C ASP A 82 3.99 -13.43 9.45
N PRO A 83 3.98 -14.75 9.21
CA PRO A 83 3.71 -15.74 10.26
C PRO A 83 4.69 -15.71 11.43
N GLY A 84 5.92 -15.24 11.21
CA GLY A 84 7.00 -15.28 12.18
C GLY A 84 7.39 -16.71 12.61
N PRO A 85 8.29 -16.83 13.61
CA PRO A 85 8.69 -18.13 14.15
C PRO A 85 7.49 -18.89 14.76
N PRO A 86 7.42 -20.23 14.61
CA PRO A 86 8.44 -21.12 14.03
C PRO A 86 8.36 -21.28 12.50
N TYR A 87 7.43 -20.59 11.82
CA TYR A 87 7.13 -20.82 10.41
C TYR A 87 8.03 -20.03 9.45
N THR A 88 8.45 -18.83 9.85
CA THR A 88 9.43 -18.00 9.12
C THR A 88 10.46 -17.44 10.10
N PRO A 89 11.65 -16.99 9.63
CA PRO A 89 12.60 -16.27 10.47
C PRO A 89 12.08 -14.96 11.06
N GLY A 90 10.89 -14.50 10.66
CA GLY A 90 10.36 -13.20 11.02
C GLY A 90 10.78 -12.12 10.03
N GLY A 91 9.86 -11.22 9.76
CA GLY A 91 10.10 -9.99 9.01
C GLY A 91 8.81 -9.19 8.95
N THR A 92 8.90 -7.88 8.77
CA THR A 92 7.69 -7.07 8.61
C THR A 92 7.94 -5.93 7.65
N VAL A 93 7.03 -5.81 6.69
CA VAL A 93 6.95 -4.69 5.76
C VAL A 93 5.84 -3.76 6.22
N PHE A 94 6.15 -2.46 6.28
CA PHE A 94 5.22 -1.40 6.65
C PHE A 94 4.91 -0.54 5.43
N PHE A 95 3.62 -0.47 5.09
CA PHE A 95 3.10 0.26 3.95
C PHE A 95 2.43 1.56 4.39
N GLU A 96 2.78 2.67 3.75
CA GLU A 96 1.93 3.85 3.73
C GLU A 96 0.91 3.72 2.60
N ILE A 97 -0.33 4.12 2.84
CA ILE A 97 -1.42 4.02 1.85
C ILE A 97 -2.01 5.40 1.64
N MET A 98 -1.95 5.88 0.41
CA MET A 98 -2.33 7.24 0.05
C MET A 98 -3.02 7.30 -1.32
N PRO A 99 -3.75 8.38 -1.62
CA PRO A 99 -4.24 8.63 -2.98
C PRO A 99 -3.10 8.73 -3.98
N ALA A 100 -3.30 8.23 -5.20
CA ALA A 100 -2.26 8.30 -6.24
C ALA A 100 -1.85 9.75 -6.56
N GLU A 101 -2.80 10.70 -6.53
CA GLU A 101 -2.51 12.11 -6.74
C GLU A 101 -1.58 12.75 -5.69
N GLU A 102 -1.49 12.16 -4.50
CA GLU A 102 -0.57 12.59 -3.44
C GLU A 102 0.83 12.01 -3.68
N PHE A 103 0.89 10.72 -3.99
CA PHE A 103 2.14 10.05 -4.36
C PHE A 103 2.87 10.73 -5.54
N GLU A 104 2.15 11.09 -6.60
CA GLU A 104 2.74 11.79 -7.75
C GLU A 104 3.29 13.17 -7.37
N LYS A 105 2.64 13.89 -6.43
CA LYS A 105 3.16 15.17 -5.92
C LYS A 105 4.43 14.99 -5.08
N GLU A 106 4.51 13.92 -4.28
CA GLU A 106 5.73 13.60 -3.54
C GLU A 106 6.89 13.32 -4.50
N LYS A 107 6.67 12.49 -5.51
CA LYS A 107 7.68 12.18 -6.54
C LYS A 107 8.17 13.41 -7.28
N LEU A 108 7.29 14.37 -7.57
CA LEU A 108 7.70 15.63 -8.21
C LEU A 108 8.57 16.51 -7.31
N LYS A 109 8.34 16.49 -5.99
CA LYS A 109 9.17 17.24 -5.02
C LYS A 109 10.54 16.62 -4.82
N GLU A 110 10.65 15.29 -4.87
CA GLU A 110 11.93 14.57 -4.76
C GLU A 110 12.85 14.80 -5.96
N ASN A 111 12.30 15.18 -7.11
CA ASN A 111 13.03 15.38 -8.38
C ASN A 111 13.34 16.86 -8.69
N CYS A 112 13.04 17.77 -7.76
CA CYS A 112 13.29 19.20 -7.87
C CYS A 112 14.41 19.65 -6.92
#